data_AF-A0A1B6EQ19-F1
#
_entry.id   AF-A0A1B6EQ19-F1
#
_cell.length_a   1.000
_cell.length_b   1.000
_cell.length_c   1.000
_cell.angle_alpha   90.00
_cell.angle_beta   90.00
_cell.angle_gamma   90.00
#
_symmetry.space_group_name_H-M   'P 1'
#
loop_
_entity.id
_entity.type
_entity.pdbx_description
1 polymer ?
#
loop_
_entity_poly.entity_id
_entity_poly.type
_entity_poly.pdbx_seq_one_letter_code
_entity_poly.pdbx_strand_id
1 'polypeptide(L)'
;MLVIIPINALIAKKVKFLQMEQMTYKDERVKMMNEVLSGIKVLKLYAWDPSFKNQILKIREKEIRVLKSAALWNASISFLWLCSAFLVSLVTFAVFVMIDERNVLTSEIAFVATALFNIMRTTISIFPMTVQVTLQFLVSYRRIDEFMNAEELDLNSVSHDESKSDPLIMEGGTFSWGTSNEERPVLSNITLKIQPGQLVAVVGVVGSGKSSLISA
;
A
#
# COMPACT_ATOMS: atom_id res chain seq x y z
N MET A 1 -28.65 -12.74 -10.71
CA MET A 1 -27.52 -12.20 -9.93
C MET A 1 -26.39 -13.20 -9.73
N LEU A 2 -26.63 -14.42 -9.22
CA LEU A 2 -25.58 -15.43 -8.98
C LEU A 2 -24.74 -15.78 -10.24
N VAL A 3 -25.35 -15.87 -11.42
CA VAL A 3 -24.66 -16.16 -12.69
C VAL A 3 -23.67 -15.06 -13.12
N ILE A 4 -23.87 -13.82 -12.66
CA ILE A 4 -23.05 -12.67 -13.04
C ILE A 4 -21.79 -12.56 -12.16
N ILE A 5 -21.83 -13.14 -10.96
CA ILE A 5 -20.71 -13.19 -10.01
C ILE A 5 -19.45 -13.83 -10.61
N PRO A 6 -19.48 -15.04 -11.21
CA PRO A 6 -18.28 -15.66 -11.78
C PRO A 6 -17.73 -14.88 -12.97
N ILE A 7 -18.59 -14.29 -13.81
CA ILE A 7 -18.18 -13.44 -14.94
C ILE A 7 -17.45 -12.19 -14.41
N ASN A 8 -18.02 -11.52 -13.41
CA ASN A 8 -17.38 -10.38 -12.76
C ASN A 8 -16.05 -10.76 -12.11
N ALA A 9 -15.95 -11.95 -11.48
CA ALA A 9 -14.71 -12.42 -10.86
C ALA A 9 -13.59 -12.65 -11.90
N LEU A 10 -13.92 -13.23 -13.06
CA LEU A 10 -12.95 -13.43 -14.15
C LEU A 10 -12.45 -12.09 -14.72
N ILE A 11 -13.35 -11.13 -14.95
CA ILE A 11 -12.97 -9.80 -15.43
C ILE A 11 -12.14 -9.08 -14.37
N ALA A 12 -12.54 -9.11 -13.10
CA ALA A 12 -11.80 -8.51 -12.00
C ALA A 12 -10.37 -9.09 -11.89
N LYS A 13 -10.19 -10.40 -12.08
CA LYS A 13 -8.86 -11.03 -12.14
C LYS A 13 -8.02 -10.46 -13.29
N LYS A 14 -8.62 -10.26 -14.47
CA LYS A 14 -7.92 -9.66 -15.61
C LYS A 14 -7.57 -8.19 -15.38
N VAL A 15 -8.47 -7.41 -14.80
CA VAL A 15 -8.22 -6.01 -14.40
C VAL A 15 -7.07 -5.94 -13.39
N LYS A 16 -7.06 -6.81 -12.38
CA LYS A 16 -5.96 -6.88 -11.40
C LYS A 16 -4.62 -7.18 -12.07
N PHE A 17 -4.58 -8.11 -13.03
CA PHE A 17 -3.36 -8.39 -13.79
C PHE A 17 -2.87 -7.15 -14.56
N LEU A 18 -3.76 -6.47 -15.29
CA LEU A 18 -3.44 -5.25 -16.02
C LEU A 18 -2.99 -4.12 -15.08
N GLN A 19 -3.56 -4.03 -13.89
CA GLN A 19 -3.16 -3.04 -12.88
C GLN A 19 -1.74 -3.30 -12.36
N MET A 20 -1.35 -4.56 -12.16
CA MET A 20 0.04 -4.90 -11.80
C MET A 20 1.01 -4.54 -12.92
N GLU A 21 0.68 -4.86 -14.17
CA GLU A 21 1.49 -4.51 -15.34
C GLU A 21 1.63 -2.99 -15.51
N GLN A 22 0.54 -2.24 -15.28
CA GLN A 22 0.55 -0.78 -15.27
C GLN A 22 1.51 -0.22 -14.20
N MET A 23 1.51 -0.80 -12.99
CA MET A 23 2.40 -0.35 -11.91
C MET A 23 3.88 -0.50 -12.31
N THR A 24 4.24 -1.58 -12.99
CA THR A 24 5.62 -1.77 -13.49
C THR A 24 6.06 -0.62 -14.41
N TYR A 25 5.24 -0.23 -15.40
CA TYR A 25 5.55 0.89 -16.28
C TYR A 25 5.53 2.24 -15.56
N LYS A 26 4.64 2.41 -14.58
CA LYS A 26 4.57 3.62 -13.76
C LYS A 26 5.85 3.78 -12.93
N ASP A 27 6.35 2.71 -12.33
CA ASP A 27 7.57 2.71 -11.53
C ASP A 27 8.80 3.01 -12.40
N GLU A 28 8.90 2.40 -13.59
CA GLU A 28 9.94 2.71 -14.57
C GLU A 28 9.94 4.20 -14.96
N ARG A 29 8.75 4.76 -15.23
CA ARG A 29 8.58 6.18 -15.57
C ARG A 29 9.00 7.10 -14.42
N VAL A 30 8.59 6.78 -13.19
CA VAL A 30 8.93 7.59 -12.00
C VAL A 30 10.43 7.54 -11.71
N LYS A 31 11.06 6.37 -11.87
CA LYS A 31 12.52 6.21 -11.76
C LYS A 31 13.26 7.10 -12.76
N MET A 32 12.90 7.03 -14.04
CA MET A 32 13.51 7.85 -15.09
C MET A 32 13.31 9.35 -14.82
N MET A 33 12.12 9.76 -14.35
CA MET A 33 11.86 11.15 -13.96
C MET A 33 12.80 11.61 -12.83
N ASN A 34 13.03 10.78 -11.82
CA ASN A 34 13.94 11.10 -10.72
C ASN A 34 15.39 11.27 -11.19
N GLU A 35 15.86 10.40 -12.10
CA GLU A 35 17.20 10.50 -12.70
C GLU A 35 17.37 11.79 -13.50
N VAL A 36 16.37 12.16 -14.30
CA VAL A 36 16.34 13.42 -15.07
C VAL A 36 16.37 14.64 -14.15
N LEU A 37 15.59 14.63 -13.06
CA LEU A 37 15.54 15.74 -12.12
C LEU A 37 16.86 15.91 -11.35
N SER A 38 17.46 14.81 -10.91
CA SER A 38 18.77 14.82 -10.26
C SER A 38 19.87 15.34 -11.19
N GLY A 39 19.82 14.97 -12.48
CA GLY A 39 20.79 15.37 -13.51
C GLY A 39 20.45 16.61 -14.33
N ILE A 40 19.44 17.41 -13.95
CA ILE A 40 18.82 18.39 -14.86
C ILE A 40 19.79 19.43 -15.44
N LYS A 41 20.78 19.85 -14.65
CA LYS A 41 21.79 20.82 -15.08
C LYS A 41 22.66 20.27 -16.21
N VAL A 42 23.08 19.01 -16.12
CA VAL A 42 23.87 18.32 -17.15
C VAL A 42 23.04 18.19 -18.43
N LEU A 43 21.80 17.71 -18.31
CA LEU A 43 20.91 17.54 -19.47
C LEU A 43 20.67 18.85 -20.22
N LYS A 44 20.54 19.98 -19.51
CA LYS A 44 20.38 21.30 -20.12
C LYS A 44 21.65 21.82 -20.78
N LEU A 45 22.82 21.58 -20.19
CA LEU A 45 24.11 21.95 -20.80
C LEU A 45 24.35 21.23 -22.13
N TYR A 46 23.89 19.99 -22.28
CA TYR A 46 24.03 19.20 -23.51
C TYR A 46 22.79 19.25 -24.43
N ALA A 47 21.76 20.03 -24.09
CA ALA A 47 20.49 20.09 -24.82
C ALA A 47 19.85 18.71 -25.09
N TRP A 48 19.99 17.78 -24.14
CA TRP A 48 19.46 16.41 -24.23
C TRP A 48 18.00 16.28 -23.81
N ASP A 49 17.34 17.38 -23.43
CA ASP A 49 15.96 17.37 -22.95
C ASP A 49 14.94 16.80 -23.96
N PRO A 50 15.03 17.00 -25.29
CA PRO A 50 14.10 16.35 -26.22
C PRO A 50 14.28 14.83 -26.26
N SER A 51 15.52 14.35 -26.13
CA SER A 51 15.83 12.91 -26.17
C SER A 51 15.24 12.20 -24.95
N PHE A 52 15.49 12.72 -23.75
CA PHE A 52 14.93 12.16 -22.51
C PHE A 52 13.40 12.29 -22.43
N LYS A 53 12.84 13.40 -22.94
CA LYS A 53 11.39 13.55 -23.09
C LYS A 53 10.81 12.41 -23.94
N ASN A 54 11.42 12.12 -25.09
CA ASN A 54 10.95 11.04 -25.96
C ASN A 54 11.07 9.66 -25.31
N GLN A 55 12.10 9.41 -24.50
CA GLN A 55 12.21 8.16 -23.74
C GLN A 55 11.09 8.01 -22.71
N ILE A 56 10.79 9.06 -21.95
CA ILE A 56 9.69 9.09 -20.97
C ILE A 56 8.34 8.88 -21.67
N LEU A 57 8.14 9.53 -22.83
CA LEU A 57 6.91 9.38 -23.61
C LEU A 57 6.73 7.94 -24.14
N LYS A 58 7.80 7.27 -24.57
CA LYS A 58 7.74 5.84 -24.96
C LYS A 58 7.27 4.94 -23.82
N ILE A 59 7.72 5.18 -22.59
CA ILE A 59 7.24 4.45 -21.40
C ILE A 59 5.77 4.80 -21.15
N ARG A 60 5.41 6.09 -21.26
CA ARG A 60 4.05 6.56 -21.07
C ARG A 60 3.05 5.96 -22.06
N GLU A 61 3.43 5.75 -23.31
CA GLU A 61 2.58 5.09 -24.31
C GLU A 61 2.26 3.64 -23.94
N LYS A 62 3.25 2.91 -23.41
CA LYS A 62 3.03 1.55 -22.88
C LYS A 62 2.07 1.57 -21.68
N GLU A 63 2.30 2.47 -20.73
CA GLU A 63 1.43 2.67 -19.55
C GLU A 63 -0.02 2.97 -19.98
N ILE A 64 -0.21 3.89 -20.94
CA ILE A 64 -1.53 4.28 -21.45
C ILE A 64 -2.21 3.11 -22.16
N ARG A 65 -1.48 2.27 -22.91
CA ARG A 65 -2.06 1.09 -23.58
C ARG A 65 -2.68 0.12 -22.59
N VAL A 66 -1.96 -0.18 -21.52
CA VAL A 66 -2.45 -1.06 -20.43
C VAL A 66 -3.64 -0.41 -19.73
N LEU A 67 -3.54 0.89 -19.43
CA LEU A 67 -4.60 1.65 -18.79
C LEU A 67 -5.88 1.68 -19.64
N LYS A 68 -5.77 1.84 -20.96
CA LYS A 68 -6.90 1.78 -21.90
C LYS A 68 -7.55 0.38 -21.91
N SER A 69 -6.74 -0.68 -21.90
CA SER A 69 -7.25 -2.05 -21.79
C SER A 69 -7.99 -2.27 -20.48
N ALA A 70 -7.42 -1.84 -19.35
CA ALA A 70 -8.06 -1.92 -18.04
C ALA A 70 -9.37 -1.10 -17.98
N ALA A 71 -9.40 0.08 -18.60
CA ALA A 71 -10.60 0.90 -18.70
C ALA A 71 -11.71 0.21 -19.51
N LEU A 72 -11.37 -0.46 -20.62
CA LEU A 72 -12.33 -1.21 -21.42
C LEU A 72 -12.93 -2.38 -20.62
N TRP A 73 -12.11 -3.13 -19.88
CA TRP A 73 -12.60 -4.19 -19.00
C TRP A 73 -13.50 -3.68 -17.87
N ASN A 74 -13.15 -2.54 -17.26
CA ASN A 74 -14.00 -1.89 -16.27
C ASN A 74 -15.33 -1.43 -16.87
N ALA A 75 -15.32 -0.88 -18.08
CA ALA A 75 -16.54 -0.52 -18.79
C ALA A 75 -17.43 -1.75 -19.07
N SER A 76 -16.84 -2.90 -19.38
CA SER A 76 -17.58 -4.17 -19.52
C SER A 76 -18.24 -4.60 -18.21
N ILE A 77 -17.59 -4.46 -17.06
CA ILE A 77 -18.20 -4.72 -15.74
C ILE A 77 -19.39 -3.79 -15.51
N SER A 78 -19.22 -2.49 -15.75
CA SER A 78 -20.30 -1.50 -15.58
C SER A 78 -21.49 -1.80 -16.50
N PHE A 79 -21.23 -2.20 -17.75
CA PHE A 79 -22.26 -2.61 -18.71
C PHE A 79 -23.01 -3.86 -18.24
N LEU A 80 -22.31 -4.90 -17.78
CA LEU A 80 -22.94 -6.10 -17.22
C LEU A 80 -23.83 -5.77 -16.02
N TRP A 81 -23.40 -4.85 -15.17
CA TRP A 81 -24.21 -4.37 -14.04
C TRP A 81 -25.49 -3.66 -14.47
N LEU A 82 -25.45 -2.87 -15.55
CA LEU A 82 -26.62 -2.21 -16.11
C LEU A 82 -27.59 -3.23 -16.72
N CYS A 83 -27.09 -4.14 -17.56
CA CYS A 83 -27.89 -5.20 -18.18
C CYS A 83 -28.50 -6.16 -17.16
N SER A 84 -27.78 -6.46 -16.08
CA SER A 84 -28.24 -7.31 -14.98
C SER A 84 -29.58 -6.85 -14.40
N ALA A 85 -29.74 -5.54 -14.16
CA ALA A 85 -30.95 -4.99 -13.58
C ALA A 85 -32.16 -5.18 -14.51
N PHE A 86 -31.98 -4.94 -15.81
CA PHE A 86 -33.01 -5.17 -16.81
C PHE A 86 -33.36 -6.66 -16.93
N LEU A 87 -32.36 -7.53 -17.01
CA LEU A 87 -32.54 -8.97 -17.15
C LEU A 87 -33.27 -9.59 -15.95
N VAL A 88 -32.95 -9.17 -14.72
CA VAL A 88 -33.62 -9.68 -13.52
C VAL A 88 -35.10 -9.31 -13.53
N SER A 89 -35.44 -8.06 -13.83
CA SER A 89 -36.85 -7.65 -13.92
C SER A 89 -37.58 -8.39 -15.04
N LEU A 90 -36.97 -8.50 -16.22
CA LEU A 90 -37.54 -9.21 -17.37
C LEU A 90 -37.83 -10.68 -17.06
N VAL A 91 -36.84 -11.40 -16.53
CA VAL A 91 -37.00 -12.83 -16.18
C VAL A 91 -38.05 -12.99 -15.09
N THR A 92 -38.07 -12.12 -14.08
CA THR A 92 -39.03 -12.24 -12.97
C THR A 92 -40.47 -12.00 -13.44
N PHE A 93 -40.71 -10.97 -14.26
CA PHE A 93 -42.05 -10.72 -14.81
C PHE A 93 -42.46 -11.78 -15.84
N ALA A 94 -41.54 -12.27 -16.67
CA ALA A 94 -41.82 -13.36 -17.61
C ALA A 94 -42.26 -14.63 -16.86
N VAL A 95 -41.51 -15.02 -15.82
CA VAL A 95 -41.86 -16.17 -14.99
C VAL A 95 -43.18 -15.96 -14.25
N PHE A 96 -43.44 -14.77 -13.72
CA PHE A 96 -44.70 -14.44 -13.03
C PHE A 96 -45.93 -14.69 -13.90
N VAL A 97 -45.89 -14.25 -15.18
CA VAL A 97 -46.99 -14.43 -16.14
C VAL A 97 -47.07 -15.89 -16.65
N MET A 98 -45.94 -16.58 -16.79
CA MET A 98 -45.91 -17.95 -17.32
C MET A 98 -46.33 -19.03 -16.31
N ILE A 99 -46.28 -18.75 -15.00
CA ILE A 99 -46.59 -19.75 -13.96
C ILE A 99 -48.09 -20.05 -13.85
N ASP A 100 -48.94 -19.02 -13.93
CA ASP A 100 -50.39 -19.17 -13.78
C ASP A 100 -51.09 -18.14 -14.69
N GLU A 101 -52.06 -18.58 -15.48
CA GLU A 101 -52.86 -17.74 -16.36
C GLU A 101 -53.67 -16.68 -15.59
N ARG A 102 -53.87 -16.87 -14.28
CA ARG A 102 -54.54 -15.91 -13.39
C ARG A 102 -53.63 -14.75 -12.97
N ASN A 103 -52.32 -14.86 -13.17
CA ASN A 103 -51.37 -13.82 -12.79
C ASN A 103 -51.36 -12.70 -13.84
N VAL A 104 -52.18 -11.68 -13.61
CA VAL A 104 -52.19 -10.48 -14.45
C VAL A 104 -51.12 -9.50 -13.95
N LEU A 105 -50.15 -9.20 -14.81
CA LEU A 105 -49.14 -8.17 -14.52
C LEU A 105 -49.79 -6.78 -14.63
N THR A 106 -50.29 -6.26 -13.50
CA THR A 106 -50.80 -4.89 -13.42
C THR A 106 -49.65 -3.88 -13.35
N SER A 107 -49.92 -2.64 -13.75
CA SER A 107 -48.94 -1.54 -13.65
C SER A 107 -48.49 -1.33 -12.20
N GLU A 108 -49.41 -1.43 -11.23
CA GLU A 108 -49.12 -1.33 -9.80
C GLU A 108 -48.07 -2.36 -9.35
N ILE A 109 -48.27 -3.65 -9.67
CA ILE A 109 -47.33 -4.72 -9.32
C ILE A 109 -45.96 -4.48 -9.99
N ALA A 110 -45.95 -4.09 -11.27
CA ALA A 110 -44.71 -3.86 -12.01
C ALA A 110 -43.90 -2.68 -11.45
N PHE A 111 -44.55 -1.57 -11.10
CA PHE A 111 -43.87 -0.39 -10.53
C PHE A 111 -43.36 -0.67 -9.11
N VAL A 112 -44.18 -1.30 -8.25
CA VAL A 112 -43.78 -1.63 -6.87
C VAL A 112 -42.62 -2.63 -6.86
N ALA A 113 -42.70 -3.71 -7.67
CA ALA A 113 -41.63 -4.70 -7.77
C ALA A 113 -40.33 -4.09 -8.31
N THR A 114 -40.40 -3.23 -9.32
CA THR A 114 -39.22 -2.52 -9.86
C THR A 114 -38.57 -1.63 -8.82
N ALA A 115 -39.36 -0.92 -8.01
CA ALA A 115 -38.85 -0.10 -6.92
C ALA A 115 -38.11 -0.95 -5.87
N LEU A 116 -38.68 -2.09 -5.46
CA LEU A 116 -38.06 -3.01 -4.51
C LEU A 116 -36.77 -3.63 -5.06
N PHE A 117 -36.73 -4.02 -6.34
CA PHE A 117 -35.51 -4.53 -6.97
C PHE A 117 -34.38 -3.50 -6.99
N ASN A 118 -34.69 -2.23 -7.20
CA ASN A 118 -33.71 -1.15 -7.17
C ASN A 118 -33.13 -0.93 -5.76
N ILE A 119 -33.96 -1.01 -4.71
CA ILE A 119 -33.50 -0.89 -3.31
C ILE A 119 -32.59 -2.07 -2.97
N MET A 120 -33.03 -3.30 -3.23
CA MET A 120 -32.23 -4.51 -2.97
C MET A 120 -30.90 -4.51 -3.72
N ARG A 121 -30.87 -4.02 -4.96
CA ARG A 121 -29.66 -3.95 -5.79
C ARG A 121 -28.56 -3.16 -5.09
N THR A 122 -28.88 -1.98 -4.55
CA THR A 122 -27.89 -1.13 -3.88
C THR A 122 -27.28 -1.85 -2.68
N THR A 123 -28.10 -2.52 -1.88
CA THR A 123 -27.64 -3.30 -0.72
C THR A 123 -26.77 -4.49 -1.13
N ILE A 124 -27.15 -5.23 -2.17
CA ILE A 124 -26.38 -6.37 -2.70
C ILE A 124 -25.03 -5.92 -3.27
N SER A 125 -24.96 -4.74 -3.90
CA SER A 125 -23.71 -4.19 -4.45
C SER A 125 -22.72 -3.76 -3.36
N ILE A 126 -23.21 -3.18 -2.26
CA ILE A 126 -22.35 -2.67 -1.18
C ILE A 126 -21.80 -3.82 -0.32
N PHE A 127 -22.56 -4.90 -0.15
CA PHE A 127 -22.16 -6.00 0.74
C PHE A 127 -20.77 -6.59 0.46
N PRO A 128 -20.39 -6.96 -0.80
CA PRO A 128 -19.04 -7.42 -1.11
C PRO A 128 -17.97 -6.36 -0.85
N MET A 129 -18.29 -5.08 -1.09
CA MET A 129 -17.37 -3.96 -0.85
C MET A 129 -17.07 -3.82 0.64
N THR A 130 -18.08 -3.96 1.51
CA THR A 130 -17.89 -3.96 2.96
C THR A 130 -16.97 -5.09 3.39
N VAL A 131 -17.17 -6.32 2.90
CA VAL A 131 -16.28 -7.45 3.20
C VAL A 131 -14.84 -7.15 2.78
N GLN A 132 -14.63 -6.57 1.60
CA GLN A 132 -13.31 -6.18 1.13
C GLN A 132 -12.65 -5.12 2.03
N VAL A 133 -13.40 -4.08 2.43
CA VAL A 133 -12.90 -3.02 3.33
C VAL A 133 -12.58 -3.59 4.70
N THR A 134 -13.40 -4.50 5.23
CA THR A 134 -13.11 -5.20 6.49
C THR A 134 -11.83 -6.01 6.42
N LEU A 135 -11.59 -6.76 5.32
CA LEU A 135 -10.35 -7.50 5.14
C LEU A 135 -9.12 -6.57 5.09
N GLN A 136 -9.22 -5.43 4.39
CA GLN A 136 -8.15 -4.44 4.38
C GLN A 136 -7.93 -3.82 5.76
N PHE A 137 -9.01 -3.52 6.47
CA PHE A 137 -8.95 -3.01 7.85
C PHE A 137 -8.22 -3.99 8.76
N LEU A 138 -8.51 -5.30 8.70
CA LEU A 138 -7.86 -6.31 9.55
C LEU A 138 -6.34 -6.37 9.34
N VAL A 139 -5.88 -6.27 8.09
CA VAL A 139 -4.43 -6.24 7.79
C VAL A 139 -3.79 -4.96 8.33
N SER A 140 -4.42 -3.80 8.11
CA SER A 140 -3.92 -2.52 8.63
C SER A 140 -3.91 -2.47 10.15
N TYR A 141 -4.97 -2.96 10.79
CA TYR A 141 -5.10 -3.08 12.23
C TYR A 141 -3.95 -3.90 12.80
N ARG A 142 -3.65 -5.07 12.22
CA ARG A 142 -2.52 -5.91 12.66
C ARG A 142 -1.18 -5.18 12.60
N ARG A 143 -0.94 -4.37 11.57
CA ARG A 143 0.32 -3.61 11.45
C ARG A 143 0.42 -2.50 12.49
N ILE A 144 -0.69 -1.85 12.81
CA ILE A 144 -0.75 -0.84 13.88
C ILE A 144 -0.53 -1.52 15.23
N ASP A 145 -1.19 -2.66 15.47
CA ASP A 145 -1.04 -3.44 16.68
C ASP A 145 0.41 -3.90 16.90
N GLU A 146 1.06 -4.43 15.87
CA GLU A 146 2.48 -4.82 15.91
C GLU A 146 3.40 -3.62 16.19
N PHE A 147 3.13 -2.46 15.59
CA PHE A 147 3.91 -1.24 15.84
C PHE A 147 3.72 -0.68 17.25
N MET A 148 2.48 -0.63 17.74
CA MET A 148 2.15 -0.10 19.07
C MET A 148 2.66 -1.00 20.20
N ASN A 149 2.84 -2.30 19.93
CA ASN A 149 3.42 -3.26 20.88
C ASN A 149 4.91 -3.54 20.59
N ALA A 150 5.56 -2.74 19.75
CA ALA A 150 7.00 -2.86 19.53
C ALA A 150 7.77 -2.52 20.83
N GLU A 151 8.92 -3.15 21.01
CA GLU A 151 9.78 -2.87 22.17
C GLU A 151 10.25 -1.41 22.15
N GLU A 152 10.08 -0.73 23.28
CA GLU A 152 10.59 0.63 23.49
C GLU A 152 11.97 0.58 24.15
N LEU A 153 12.80 1.57 23.88
CA LEU A 153 14.10 1.72 24.53
C LEU A 153 13.89 2.03 26.01
N ASP A 154 14.61 1.32 26.89
CA ASP A 154 14.62 1.64 28.32
C ASP A 154 15.38 2.95 28.56
N LEU A 155 14.66 4.02 28.86
CA LEU A 155 15.25 5.33 29.15
C LEU A 155 16.05 5.35 30.46
N ASN A 156 15.92 4.34 31.32
CA ASN A 156 16.69 4.23 32.56
C ASN A 156 18.01 3.47 32.36
N SER A 157 18.35 3.06 31.13
CA SER A 157 19.62 2.39 30.83
C SER A 157 20.83 3.28 31.11
N VAL A 158 20.65 4.60 31.12
CA VAL A 158 21.67 5.59 31.46
C VAL A 158 21.31 6.28 32.78
N SER A 159 22.20 6.17 33.77
CA SER A 159 22.04 6.84 35.06
C SER A 159 22.47 8.31 34.96
N HIS A 160 21.54 9.23 35.22
CA HIS A 160 21.82 10.67 35.35
C HIS A 160 21.97 11.06 36.82
N ASP A 161 23.09 10.64 37.43
CA ASP A 161 23.40 10.93 38.83
C ASP A 161 24.26 12.20 38.95
N GLU A 162 23.63 13.31 39.36
CA GLU A 162 24.29 14.61 39.57
C GLU A 162 25.30 14.60 40.72
N SER A 163 25.31 13.56 41.58
CA SER A 163 26.25 13.47 42.69
C SER A 163 27.65 13.01 42.29
N LYS A 164 27.82 12.47 41.07
CA LYS A 164 29.13 12.01 40.59
C LYS A 164 29.98 13.17 40.09
N SER A 165 31.27 13.14 40.44
CA SER A 165 32.25 14.15 40.03
C SER A 165 32.62 14.10 38.55
N ASP A 166 32.46 12.93 37.92
CA ASP A 166 32.85 12.70 36.53
C ASP A 166 31.61 12.74 35.62
N PRO A 167 31.61 13.57 34.56
CA PRO A 167 30.45 13.75 33.68
C PRO A 167 30.11 12.54 32.80
N LEU A 168 31.07 11.63 32.55
CA LEU A 168 30.82 10.39 31.80
C LEU A 168 31.64 9.26 32.41
N ILE A 169 30.94 8.19 32.81
CA ILE A 169 31.53 6.93 33.27
C ILE A 169 30.81 5.79 32.56
N MET A 170 31.57 4.93 31.90
CA MET A 170 31.14 3.68 31.29
C MET A 170 32.06 2.58 31.79
N GLU A 171 31.52 1.50 32.33
CA GLU A 171 32.29 0.39 32.89
C GLU A 171 31.79 -0.93 32.30
N GLY A 172 32.63 -1.64 31.56
CA GLY A 172 32.30 -2.93 30.95
C GLY A 172 31.13 -2.92 29.95
N GLY A 173 30.81 -1.77 29.36
CA GLY A 173 29.66 -1.60 28.46
C GLY A 173 29.77 -2.45 27.19
N THR A 174 28.70 -3.18 26.87
CA THR A 174 28.61 -4.02 25.66
C THR A 174 27.30 -3.69 24.94
N PHE A 175 27.38 -3.30 23.66
CA PHE A 175 26.26 -2.73 22.91
C PHE A 175 26.11 -3.38 21.53
N SER A 176 24.85 -3.65 21.14
CA SER A 176 24.42 -4.19 19.84
C SER A 176 23.28 -3.34 19.26
N TRP A 177 23.10 -3.38 17.94
CA TRP A 177 21.98 -2.70 17.27
C TRP A 177 20.74 -3.59 17.13
N GLY A 178 20.92 -4.91 17.02
CA GLY A 178 19.80 -5.83 16.98
C GLY A 178 19.24 -6.16 18.35
N THR A 179 17.96 -6.51 18.34
CA THR A 179 17.17 -7.00 19.48
C THR A 179 17.37 -8.49 19.75
N SER A 180 18.04 -9.22 18.85
CA SER A 180 18.31 -10.65 19.03
C SER A 180 19.65 -10.89 19.73
N ASN A 181 19.65 -11.78 20.73
CA ASN A 181 20.86 -12.21 21.44
C ASN A 181 21.87 -12.97 20.54
N GLU A 182 21.52 -13.23 19.29
CA GLU A 182 22.38 -13.89 18.29
C GLU A 182 23.24 -12.89 17.50
N GLU A 183 22.95 -11.59 17.56
CA GLU A 183 23.77 -10.58 16.91
C GLU A 183 25.07 -10.31 17.67
N ARG A 184 26.17 -10.20 16.92
CA ARG A 184 27.47 -9.89 17.52
C ARG A 184 27.47 -8.44 18.00
N PRO A 185 27.93 -8.17 19.24
CA PRO A 185 28.02 -6.81 19.75
C PRO A 185 28.99 -5.98 18.91
N VAL A 186 28.61 -4.74 18.61
CA VAL A 186 29.45 -3.78 17.88
C VAL A 186 30.50 -3.17 18.81
N LEU A 187 30.14 -2.98 20.07
CA LEU A 187 31.03 -2.54 21.14
C LEU A 187 31.04 -3.60 22.23
N SER A 188 32.23 -4.00 22.68
CA SER A 188 32.37 -5.06 23.68
C SER A 188 33.33 -4.63 24.79
N ASN A 189 32.87 -4.72 26.04
CA ASN A 189 33.66 -4.44 27.23
C ASN A 189 34.36 -3.07 27.23
N ILE A 190 33.63 -2.01 26.83
CA ILE A 190 34.15 -0.65 26.81
C ILE A 190 34.13 -0.07 28.22
N THR A 191 35.30 0.40 28.67
CA THR A 191 35.44 1.13 29.93
C THR A 191 36.06 2.50 29.64
N LEU A 192 35.34 3.56 29.97
CA LEU A 192 35.70 4.95 29.68
C LEU A 192 35.31 5.84 30.85
N LYS A 193 36.18 6.77 31.23
CA LYS A 193 35.91 7.79 32.23
C LYS A 193 36.44 9.13 31.73
N ILE A 194 35.58 10.14 31.65
CA ILE A 194 35.93 11.49 31.20
C ILE A 194 35.73 12.46 32.37
N GLN A 195 36.74 13.29 32.62
CA GLN A 195 36.71 14.31 33.68
C GLN A 195 36.26 15.67 33.16
N PRO A 196 35.78 16.57 34.04
CA PRO A 196 35.42 17.93 33.65
C PRO A 196 36.59 18.68 32.98
N GLY A 197 36.31 19.38 31.87
CA GLY A 197 37.29 20.19 31.15
C GLY A 197 38.25 19.43 30.23
N GLN A 198 38.05 18.12 30.01
CA GLN A 198 38.86 17.34 29.08
C GLN A 198 38.34 17.42 27.63
N LEU A 199 39.26 17.58 26.69
CA LEU A 199 39.00 17.41 25.25
C LEU A 199 39.44 16.02 24.81
N VAL A 200 38.46 15.15 24.52
CA VAL A 200 38.71 13.75 24.14
C VAL A 200 38.45 13.56 22.64
N ALA A 201 39.34 12.83 21.96
CA ALA A 201 39.20 12.47 20.55
C ALA A 201 39.03 10.96 20.39
N VAL A 202 38.05 10.54 19.58
CA VAL A 202 37.81 9.13 19.23
C VAL A 202 38.34 8.88 17.83
N VAL A 203 39.35 8.02 17.70
CA VAL A 203 39.99 7.67 16.42
C VAL A 203 39.93 6.16 16.16
N GLY A 204 39.87 5.77 14.89
CA GLY A 204 39.80 4.36 14.50
C GLY A 204 39.45 4.17 13.03
N VAL A 205 39.71 2.97 12.50
CA VAL A 205 39.46 2.60 11.10
C VAL A 205 37.98 2.68 10.71
N VAL A 206 37.67 2.75 9.42
CA VAL A 206 36.28 2.74 8.93
C VAL A 206 35.57 1.47 9.42
N GLY A 207 34.36 1.60 9.98
CA GLY A 207 33.60 0.48 10.54
C GLY A 207 33.96 0.07 11.98
N SER A 208 34.91 0.75 12.63
CA SER A 208 35.35 0.40 14.00
C SER A 208 34.39 0.76 15.14
N GLY A 209 33.11 1.03 14.87
CA GLY A 209 32.11 1.35 15.90
C GLY A 209 32.15 2.78 16.47
N LYS A 210 32.93 3.72 15.91
CA LYS A 210 33.02 5.11 16.43
C LYS A 210 31.68 5.83 16.55
N SER A 211 30.84 5.74 15.52
CA SER A 211 29.50 6.34 15.55
C SER A 211 28.58 5.62 16.53
N SER A 212 28.70 4.29 16.65
CA SER A 212 27.93 3.52 17.62
C SER A 212 28.32 3.83 19.07
N LEU A 213 29.58 4.20 19.33
CA LEU A 213 30.02 4.66 20.66
C LEU A 213 29.39 6.00 21.07
N ILE A 214 29.02 6.84 20.09
CA ILE A 214 28.35 8.12 20.36
C ILE A 214 26.83 7.91 20.53
N SER A 215 26.27 6.88 19.91
CA SER A 215 24.85 6.53 20.03
C SER A 215 24.52 5.73 21.29
N ALA A 216 25.50 5.02 21.86
CA ALA A 216 25.41 4.29 23.12
C ALA A 216 25.50 5.24 24.32
#